data_AF-R7BL01-F1
#
_entry.id   AF-R7BL01-F1
#
_cell.length_a   1.000
_cell.length_b   1.000
_cell.length_c   1.000
_cell.angle_alpha   90.00
_cell.angle_beta   90.00
_cell.angle_gamma   90.00
#
_symmetry.space_group_name_H-M   'P 1'
#
loop_
_entity.id
_entity.type
_entity.pdbx_description
1 polymer ?
#
loop_
_entity_poly.entity_id
_entity_poly.type
_entity_poly.pdbx_seq_one_letter_code
_entity_poly.pdbx_strand_id
1 'polypeptide(L)' 'MVLAEIAEWPDEIDINRANEARIRAERRLSSHEGEIDVARAEYALKRALARIELKG' A
#
# COMPACT_ATOMS: atom_id res chain seq x y z
N MET A 1 23.16 10.78 1.92
CA MET A 1 21.95 11.59 2.18
C MET A 1 20.75 10.77 1.74
N VAL A 2 19.87 10.39 2.65
CA VAL A 2 18.67 9.61 2.32
C VAL A 2 17.50 10.60 2.21
N LEU A 3 16.83 10.63 1.06
CA LEU A 3 15.62 11.41 0.85
C LEU A 3 14.44 10.45 0.79
N ALA A 4 13.54 10.57 1.76
CA ALA A 4 12.25 9.92 1.75
C ALA A 4 11.17 10.99 1.66
N GLU A 5 10.24 10.85 0.72
CA GLU A 5 9.10 11.77 0.60
C GLU A 5 8.20 11.71 1.84
N ILE A 6 8.15 10.56 2.52
CA ILE A 6 7.39 10.31 3.74
C ILE A 6 8.17 9.32 4.60
N ALA A 7 8.53 9.72 5.83
CA ALA A 7 9.08 8.85 6.86
C ALA A 7 8.11 8.85 8.05
N GLU A 8 7.41 7.73 8.25
CA GLU A 8 6.46 7.51 9.35
C GLU A 8 7.15 6.62 10.40
N TRP A 9 7.03 6.95 11.69
CA TRP A 9 7.48 6.05 12.76
C TRP A 9 6.55 4.84 12.87
N PRO A 10 7.05 3.63 13.22
CA PRO A 10 6.23 2.44 13.34
C PRO A 10 4.97 2.63 14.20
N ASP A 11 5.10 3.34 15.32
CA ASP A 11 3.97 3.61 16.24
C ASP A 11 2.90 4.51 15.60
N GLU A 12 3.31 5.43 14.73
CA GLU A 12 2.45 6.41 14.03
C GLU A 12 1.80 5.83 12.76
N ILE A 13 2.17 4.61 12.35
CA ILE A 13 1.55 3.98 11.19
C ILE A 13 0.06 3.74 11.45
N ASP A 14 -0.79 4.41 10.68
CA ASP A 14 -2.23 4.19 10.69
C ASP A 14 -2.59 2.88 9.97
N ILE A 15 -2.79 1.82 10.75
CA ILE A 15 -3.17 0.48 10.27
C ILE A 15 -4.51 0.51 9.52
N ASN A 16 -5.47 1.34 9.94
CA ASN A 16 -6.78 1.40 9.31
C ASN A 16 -6.64 1.97 7.90
N ARG A 17 -5.87 3.06 7.76
CA ARG A 17 -5.55 3.65 6.47
C ARG A 17 -4.77 2.69 5.56
N ALA A 18 -3.84 1.93 6.12
CA ALA A 18 -3.10 0.91 5.37
C ALA A 18 -4.00 -0.24 4.90
N ASN A 19 -4.92 -0.70 5.74
CA ASN A 19 -5.92 -1.72 5.38
C ASN A 19 -6.90 -1.24 4.31
N GLU A 20 -7.38 0.00 4.39
CA GLU A 20 -8.21 0.58 3.33
C GLU A 20 -7.47 0.68 2.00
N ALA A 21 -6.19 1.06 2.03
CA ALA A 21 -5.35 1.07 0.83
C ALA A 21 -5.18 -0.34 0.24
N ARG A 22 -4.98 -1.35 1.09
CA ARG A 22 -4.92 -2.77 0.71
C ARG A 22 -6.20 -3.21 0.00
N ILE A 23 -7.37 -2.98 0.61
CA ILE A 23 -8.68 -3.39 0.08
C ILE A 23 -8.95 -2.71 -1.28
N ARG A 24 -8.62 -1.42 -1.42
CA ARG A 24 -8.77 -0.72 -2.70
C ARG A 24 -7.86 -1.28 -3.78
N ALA A 25 -6.63 -1.62 -3.45
CA ALA A 25 -5.69 -2.22 -4.39
C ALA A 25 -6.13 -3.63 -4.81
N GLU A 26 -6.57 -4.46 -3.86
CA GLU A 26 -7.14 -5.79 -4.15
C GLU A 26 -8.38 -5.70 -5.04
N ARG A 27 -9.27 -4.75 -4.79
CA ARG A 27 -10.45 -4.51 -5.64
C ARG A 27 -10.08 -4.07 -7.06
N ARG A 28 -9.01 -3.30 -7.21
CA ARG A 28 -8.48 -2.92 -8.53
C ARG A 28 -7.79 -4.06 -9.26
N LEU A 29 -7.13 -4.96 -8.53
CA LEU A 29 -6.55 -6.18 -9.12
C LEU A 29 -7.64 -7.16 -9.58
N SER A 30 -8.78 -7.21 -8.88
CA SER A 30 -9.89 -8.06 -9.28
C SER A 30 -10.69 -7.50 -10.46
N SER A 31 -10.78 -6.18 -10.61
CA SER A 31 -11.30 -5.55 -11.83
C SER A 31 -10.25 -5.64 -12.94
N HIS A 32 -10.51 -6.40 -14.00
CA HIS A 32 -9.62 -6.57 -15.16
C HIS A 32 -9.56 -5.31 -16.06
N GLU A 33 -9.42 -4.12 -15.46
CA GLU A 33 -9.28 -2.85 -16.17
C GLU A 33 -7.83 -2.66 -16.65
N GLY A 34 -7.36 -3.48 -17.60
CA GLY A 34 -6.08 -3.26 -18.31
C GLY A 34 -4.78 -3.58 -17.55
N GLU A 35 -3.77 -4.08 -18.27
CA GLU A 35 -2.48 -4.53 -17.70
C GLU A 35 -1.71 -3.45 -16.93
N ILE A 36 -1.83 -2.18 -17.31
CA ILE A 36 -1.13 -1.06 -16.67
C ILE A 36 -1.67 -0.78 -15.26
N ASP A 37 -2.98 -0.94 -15.05
CA ASP A 37 -3.59 -0.71 -13.74
C ASP A 37 -3.31 -1.86 -12.76
N VAL A 38 -3.10 -3.08 -13.27
CA VAL A 38 -2.69 -4.24 -12.47
C VAL A 38 -1.34 -3.99 -11.82
N ALA A 39 -0.29 -3.68 -12.59
CA ALA A 39 1.05 -3.44 -12.03
C ALA A 39 1.07 -2.28 -11.01
N ARG A 40 0.28 -1.23 -11.26
CA ARG A 40 0.14 -0.10 -10.35
C ARG A 40 -0.59 -0.46 -9.06
N ALA A 41 -1.63 -1.29 -9.16
CA ALA A 41 -2.37 -1.80 -8.02
C ALA A 41 -1.53 -2.76 -7.18
N GLU A 42 -0.72 -3.63 -7.80
CA GLU A 42 0.22 -4.51 -7.07
C GLU A 42 1.26 -3.71 -6.28
N TYR A 43 1.82 -2.66 -6.86
CA TYR A 43 2.78 -1.80 -6.17
C TYR A 43 2.12 -1.08 -4.97
N ALA A 44 0.90 -0.58 -5.16
CA ALA A 44 0.12 0.03 -4.08
C ALA A 44 -0.19 -0.97 -2.96
N LEU A 45 -0.51 -2.22 -3.33
CA LEU A 45 -0.77 -3.31 -2.39
C LEU A 45 0.48 -3.65 -1.56
N LYS A 46 1.63 -3.85 -2.22
CA LYS A 46 2.90 -4.10 -1.53
C LYS A 46 3.26 -3.00 -0.53
N ARG A 47 3.06 -1.74 -0.91
CA ARG A 47 3.32 -0.61 0.00
C ARG A 47 2.39 -0.60 1.21
N ALA A 48 1.13 -0.97 1.03
CA ALA A 48 0.16 -1.06 2.12
C ALA A 48 0.51 -2.21 3.08
N LEU A 49 0.88 -3.38 2.55
CA LEU A 49 1.30 -4.53 3.34
C LEU A 49 2.59 -4.25 4.13
N ALA A 50 3.58 -3.60 3.52
CA ALA A 50 4.81 -3.22 4.21
C ALA A 50 4.54 -2.29 5.41
N ARG A 51 3.58 -1.36 5.31
CA ARG A 51 3.16 -0.53 6.45
C ARG A 51 2.52 -1.36 7.56
N ILE A 52 1.67 -2.33 7.21
CA ILE A 52 1.02 -3.21 8.19
C ILE A 52 2.06 -4.08 8.90
N GLU A 53 3.01 -4.65 8.15
CA GLU A 53 4.09 -5.50 8.66
C GLU A 53 5.01 -4.75 9.63
N LEU A 54 5.33 -3.48 9.35
CA LEU A 54 6.19 -2.66 10.21
C LEU A 54 5.59 -2.32 11.58
N LYS A 55 4.28 -2.49 11.76
CA LYS A 55 3.59 -2.27 13.04
C LYS A 55 3.24 -3.57 13.77
N GLY A 56 3.38 -4.72 13.09
CA GLY A 56 3.12 -6.06 13.64
C GLY A 56 4.27 -6.58 14.49
#